data_AF-A0A3C1FRE7-F1
#
_entry.id   AF-A0A3C1FRE7-F1
#
_cell.length_a   1.000
_cell.length_b   1.000
_cell.length_c   1.000
_cell.angle_alpha   90.00
_cell.angle_beta   90.00
_cell.angle_gamma   90.00
#
_symmetry.space_group_name_H-M   'P 1'
#
loop_
_entity.id
_entity.type
_entity.pdbx_description
1 polymer ?
#
loop_
_entity_poly.entity_id
_entity_poly.type
_entity_poly.pdbx_seq_one_letter_code
_entity_poly.pdbx_strand_id
1 'polypeptide(L)'
;QLRKPAPGMLLKARDELGIDLATSVLIGDKESDIEAAHNAKLPLAIRFSDKSGIRSKADRIFSNHAQIAQFLTSFTKQQHSVCERDVRGH
;
A
#
# COMPACT_ATOMS: atom_id res chain seq x y z
N GLN A 1 20.20 -8.39 -10.32
CA GLN A 1 20.03 -6.94 -10.09
C GLN A 1 18.53 -6.64 -10.04
N LEU A 2 17.93 -6.50 -8.85
CA LEU A 2 16.53 -6.08 -8.72
C LEU A 2 16.49 -4.57 -8.54
N ARG A 3 16.37 -3.83 -9.63
CA ARG A 3 15.99 -2.42 -9.57
C ARG A 3 14.49 -2.30 -9.84
N LYS A 4 13.81 -1.51 -9.01
CA LYS A 4 12.47 -0.98 -9.31
C LYS A 4 12.50 -0.46 -10.77
N PRO A 5 11.50 -0.77 -11.61
CA PRO A 5 10.09 -0.94 -11.23
C PRO A 5 9.59 -2.39 -11.17
N ALA A 6 10.48 -3.40 -11.19
CA ALA A 6 10.05 -4.79 -11.13
C ALA A 6 9.33 -5.10 -9.79
N PRO A 7 8.13 -5.70 -9.79
CA PRO A 7 7.37 -6.02 -8.58
C PRO A 7 8.00 -7.13 -7.75
N GLY A 8 9.14 -7.68 -8.19
CA GLY A 8 9.83 -8.80 -7.53
C GLY A 8 10.12 -8.58 -6.05
N MET A 9 10.33 -7.33 -5.61
CA MET A 9 10.52 -7.04 -4.18
C MET A 9 9.21 -7.17 -3.37
N LEU A 10 8.07 -6.84 -3.96
CA LEU A 10 6.75 -6.94 -3.32
C LEU A 10 6.22 -8.37 -3.36
N LEU A 11 6.43 -9.07 -4.48
CA LEU A 11 6.12 -10.50 -4.59
C LEU A 11 6.98 -11.34 -3.65
N LYS A 12 8.26 -10.99 -3.48
CA LYS A 12 9.11 -11.63 -2.48
C LYS A 12 8.63 -11.34 -1.05
N ALA A 13 8.19 -10.11 -0.75
CA ALA A 13 7.60 -9.80 0.55
C ALA A 13 6.31 -10.60 0.83
N ARG A 14 5.46 -10.82 -0.18
CA ARG A 14 4.32 -11.74 -0.08
C ARG A 14 4.78 -13.16 0.28
N ASP A 15 5.74 -13.71 -0.44
CA ASP A 15 6.22 -15.09 -0.25
C ASP A 15 6.99 -15.28 1.07
N GLU A 16 7.79 -14.30 1.50
CA GLU A 16 8.62 -14.40 2.71
C GLU A 16 7.86 -14.05 4.00
N LEU A 17 6.89 -13.14 3.92
CA LEU A 17 6.19 -12.62 5.11
C LEU A 17 4.72 -13.04 5.14
N GLY A 18 4.21 -13.74 4.13
CA GLY A 18 2.80 -14.15 4.04
C GLY A 18 1.84 -12.96 3.92
N ILE A 19 2.32 -11.81 3.44
CA ILE A 19 1.54 -10.57 3.37
C ILE A 19 0.56 -10.66 2.20
N ASP A 20 -0.71 -10.39 2.48
CA ASP A 20 -1.71 -10.25 1.42
C ASP A 20 -1.56 -8.91 0.70
N LEU A 21 -1.10 -8.96 -0.55
CA LEU A 21 -0.92 -7.78 -1.38
C LEU A 21 -2.25 -7.09 -1.71
N ALA A 22 -3.37 -7.82 -1.70
CA ALA A 22 -4.70 -7.26 -1.98
C ALA A 22 -5.21 -6.35 -0.85
N THR A 23 -4.66 -6.47 0.34
CA THR A 23 -4.95 -5.60 1.50
C THR A 23 -3.76 -4.75 1.91
N SER A 24 -2.65 -4.85 1.19
CA SER A 24 -1.44 -4.09 1.45
C SER A 24 -1.48 -2.69 0.85
N VAL A 25 -0.73 -1.78 1.47
CA VAL A 25 -0.54 -0.41 1.00
C VAL A 25 0.94 -0.17 0.81
N LEU A 26 1.32 0.47 -0.29
CA LEU A 26 2.71 0.90 -0.50
C LEU A 26 2.84 2.40 -0.27
N ILE A 27 3.81 2.79 0.54
CA ILE A 27 4.17 4.19 0.80
C ILE A 27 5.62 4.40 0.34
N GLY A 28 5.86 5.35 -0.55
CA GLY A 28 7.19 5.68 -1.06
C GLY A 28 7.33 7.14 -1.47
N ASP A 29 8.55 7.65 -1.54
CA ASP A 29 8.84 9.03 -1.95
C ASP A 29 9.09 9.17 -3.46
N LYS A 30 9.30 8.07 -4.17
CA LYS A 30 9.68 8.06 -5.59
C LYS A 30 8.58 7.53 -6.49
N GLU A 31 8.64 7.88 -7.76
CA GLU A 31 7.64 7.45 -8.74
C GLU A 31 7.77 5.96 -9.03
N SER A 32 9.01 5.45 -9.01
CA SER A 32 9.28 4.03 -9.18
C SER A 32 8.67 3.16 -8.08
N ASP A 33 8.41 3.73 -6.88
CA ASP A 33 7.69 3.04 -5.80
C ASP A 33 6.22 2.83 -6.17
N ILE A 34 5.61 3.89 -6.70
CA ILE A 34 4.22 3.90 -7.16
C ILE A 34 4.05 2.94 -8.34
N GLU A 35 4.98 2.96 -9.29
CA GLU A 35 4.95 2.02 -10.42
C GLU A 35 5.13 0.58 -9.97
N ALA A 36 5.99 0.31 -8.98
CA ALA A 36 6.11 -1.02 -8.40
C ALA A 36 4.80 -1.45 -7.69
N ALA A 37 4.13 -0.54 -7.00
CA ALA A 37 2.85 -0.82 -6.34
C ALA A 37 1.76 -1.22 -7.35
N HIS A 38 1.63 -0.45 -8.43
CA HIS A 38 0.70 -0.74 -9.53
C HIS A 38 1.05 -2.05 -10.24
N ASN A 39 2.33 -2.30 -10.51
CA ASN A 39 2.79 -3.55 -11.13
C ASN A 39 2.51 -4.78 -10.25
N ALA A 40 2.55 -4.61 -8.93
CA ALA A 40 2.19 -5.64 -7.96
C ALA A 40 0.67 -5.68 -7.65
N LYS A 41 -0.14 -4.85 -8.33
CA LYS A 41 -1.60 -4.74 -8.18
C LYS A 41 -2.04 -4.44 -6.75
N LEU A 42 -1.30 -3.60 -6.04
CA LEU A 42 -1.74 -3.15 -4.72
C LEU A 42 -2.96 -2.23 -4.88
N PRO A 43 -3.93 -2.29 -3.95
CA PRO A 43 -5.12 -1.45 -3.99
C PRO A 43 -4.82 0.03 -3.72
N LEU A 44 -3.66 0.35 -3.15
CA LEU A 44 -3.33 1.71 -2.76
C LEU A 44 -1.83 2.00 -2.83
N ALA A 45 -1.48 2.99 -3.66
CA ALA A 45 -0.13 3.53 -3.79
C ALA A 45 -0.09 4.98 -3.27
N ILE A 46 0.69 5.20 -2.20
CA ILE A 46 0.83 6.49 -1.53
C ILE A 46 2.21 7.07 -1.83
N ARG A 47 2.23 8.31 -2.33
CA ARG A 47 3.46 9.08 -2.51
C ARG A 47 3.67 10.06 -1.36
N PHE A 48 4.83 9.99 -0.72
CA PHE A 48 5.26 11.04 0.20
C PHE A 48 6.01 12.14 -0.56
N SER A 49 5.52 13.37 -0.50
CA SER A 49 6.26 14.50 -1.05
C SER A 49 5.78 15.84 -0.53
N ASP A 50 6.74 16.69 -0.17
CA ASP A 50 6.50 18.06 0.31
C ASP A 50 6.19 19.06 -0.83
N LYS A 51 6.55 18.73 -2.07
CA LYS A 51 6.31 19.63 -3.20
C LYS A 51 4.83 19.62 -3.61
N SER A 52 4.27 20.81 -3.80
CA SER A 52 2.93 20.97 -4.38
C SER A 52 2.98 20.83 -5.91
N GLY A 53 1.94 20.24 -6.51
CA GLY A 53 1.80 20.15 -7.97
C GLY A 53 2.64 19.06 -8.67
N ILE A 54 3.10 18.05 -7.94
CA ILE A 54 3.84 16.93 -8.55
C ILE A 54 2.88 16.06 -9.35
N ARG A 55 3.21 15.83 -10.62
CA ARG A 55 2.50 14.86 -11.44
C ARG A 55 2.99 13.46 -11.07
N SER A 56 2.14 12.68 -10.40
CA SER A 56 2.41 11.30 -10.01
C SER A 56 1.22 10.42 -10.36
N LYS A 57 1.47 9.14 -10.62
CA LYS A 57 0.45 8.09 -10.78
C LYS A 57 -0.06 7.57 -9.42
N ALA A 58 0.32 8.19 -8.31
CA ALA A 58 -0.08 7.77 -6.98
C ALA A 58 -1.56 8.07 -6.74
N ASP A 59 -2.24 7.17 -6.03
CA ASP A 59 -3.64 7.37 -5.64
C ASP A 59 -3.80 8.50 -4.62
N ARG A 60 -2.76 8.71 -3.81
CA ARG A 60 -2.69 9.74 -2.78
C ARG A 60 -1.28 10.29 -2.68
N ILE A 61 -1.18 11.60 -2.45
CA ILE A 61 0.08 12.28 -2.15
C ILE A 61 -0.08 12.95 -0.80
N PHE A 62 0.84 12.68 0.12
CA PHE A 62 0.89 13.36 1.42
C PHE A 62 2.22 14.09 1.56
N SER A 63 2.16 15.30 2.11
CA SER A 63 3.35 16.09 2.46
C SER A 63 3.82 15.86 3.89
N ASN A 64 3.00 15.20 4.73
CA ASN A 64 3.31 14.96 6.13
C ASN A 64 3.04 13.52 6.56
N HIS A 65 3.98 12.93 7.31
CA HIS A 65 3.87 11.61 7.92
C HIS A 65 2.67 11.48 8.87
N ALA A 66 2.30 12.57 9.57
CA ALA A 66 1.13 12.56 10.46
C ALA A 66 -0.17 12.27 9.69
N GLN A 67 -0.31 12.81 8.48
CA GLN A 67 -1.48 12.54 7.63
C GLN A 67 -1.50 11.08 7.17
N ILE A 68 -0.34 10.51 6.83
CA ILE A 68 -0.21 9.09 6.47
C ILE A 68 -0.62 8.21 7.65
N ALA A 69 -0.11 8.47 8.85
CA ALA A 69 -0.44 7.69 10.05
C ALA A 69 -1.93 7.77 10.38
N GLN A 70 -2.53 8.96 10.30
CA GLN A 70 -3.97 9.16 10.52
C GLN A 70 -4.80 8.43 9.47
N PHE A 71 -4.40 8.53 8.20
CA PHE A 71 -5.04 7.81 7.10
C PHE A 71 -5.00 6.30 7.32
N LEU A 72 -3.82 5.73 7.63
CA LEU A 72 -3.67 4.30 7.91
C LEU A 72 -4.51 3.85 9.11
N THR A 73 -4.55 4.65 10.18
CA THR A 73 -5.35 4.36 11.39
C THR A 73 -6.85 4.34 11.08
N SER A 74 -7.32 5.24 10.21
CA SER A 74 -8.72 5.24 9.73
C SER A 74 -8.99 4.11 8.74
N PHE A 75 -7.99 3.67 7.98
CA PHE A 75 -8.09 2.61 6.97
C PHE A 75 -8.17 1.22 7.62
N THR A 76 -7.38 0.95 8.65
CA THR A 76 -7.38 -0.35 9.36
C THR A 76 -8.69 -0.60 10.11
N LYS A 77 -9.36 0.45 10.59
CA LYS A 77 -10.67 0.33 11.27
C LYS A 77 -11.80 -0.16 10.36
N GLN A 78 -11.72 0.03 9.04
CA GLN A 78 -12.77 -0.42 8.12
C GLN A 78 -12.63 -1.89 7.70
N GLN A 79 -11.43 -2.46 7.78
CA GLN A 79 -11.17 -3.84 7.36
C GLN A 79 -11.53 -4.89 8.44
N HIS A 80 -11.78 -4.47 9.68
CA HIS A 80 -12.08 -5.37 10.80
C HIS A 80 -13.59 -5.55 11.07
N SER A 81 -14.44 -5.37 10.06
CA SER A 81 -15.90 -5.60 10.17
C SER A 81 -16.39 -6.83 9.38
N VAL A 82 -15.49 -7.67 8.84
CA VAL A 82 -15.86 -8.76 7.90
C VAL A 82 -15.42 -10.17 8.36
N CYS A 83 -14.91 -10.36 9.59
CA CYS A 83 -14.46 -11.70 10.05
C CYS A 83 -15.03 -12.16 11.40
N GLU A 84 -16.27 -11.76 11.75
CA GLU A 84 -17.02 -12.34 12.90
C GLU A 84 -18.37 -12.93 12.47
N ARG A 85 -18.44 -13.51 11.27
CA ARG A 85 -19.54 -14.37 10.85
C ARG A 85 -18.99 -15.58 10.12
N ASP A 86 -18.47 -16.55 10.88
CA ASP A 86 -18.60 -17.99 10.58
C ASP A 86 -17.82 -18.83 11.59
N VAL A 87 -18.41 -19.09 12.76
CA VAL A 87 -18.14 -20.29 13.58
C VAL A 87 -19.40 -20.65 14.37
N ARG A 88 -20.49 -20.94 13.67
CA ARG A 88 -21.63 -21.70 14.20
C ARG A 88 -22.21 -22.56 13.08
N GLY A 89 -21.68 -23.76 12.94
CA GLY A 89 -22.16 -24.71 11.95
C GLY A 89 -21.33 -25.97 11.80
N HIS A 90 -21.10 -26.72 12.89
CA HIS A 90 -21.44 -28.14 12.94
C HIS A 90 -21.32 -28.73 14.34
#